data_AF-A0A2N6DAA2-F1
#
_entry.id   AF-A0A2N6DAA2-F1
#
_cell.length_a   1.000
_cell.length_b   1.000
_cell.length_c   1.000
_cell.angle_alpha   90.00
_cell.angle_beta   90.00
_cell.angle_gamma   90.00
#
_symmetry.space_group_name_H-M   'P 1'
#
loop_
_entity.id
_entity.type
_entity.pdbx_description
1 polymer ?
#
loop_
_entity_poly.entity_id
_entity_poly.type
_entity_poly.pdbx_seq_one_letter_code
_entity_poly.pdbx_strand_id
1 'polypeptide(L)' 'MEIRNVKKTAYENVFECEYNHPQFGWIPFAAMASDCEKLGRDIHAEIISGRHIIAECDPKQ' A
#
# COMPACT_ATOMS: atom_id res chain seq x y z
N MET A 1 8.63 1.58 5.99
CA MET A 1 7.37 0.83 5.85
C MET A 1 7.47 0.08 4.55
N GLU A 2 7.10 -1.20 4.49
CA GLU A 2 7.19 -1.98 3.25
C GLU A 2 5.78 -2.25 2.71
N ILE A 3 5.54 -1.85 1.47
CA ILE A 3 4.24 -1.98 0.79
C ILE A 3 4.48 -2.71 -0.54
N ARG A 4 3.63 -3.67 -0.87
CA ARG A 4 3.68 -4.38 -2.17
C ARG A 4 2.28 -4.62 -2.72
N ASN A 5 2.20 -5.13 -3.95
CA ASN A 5 0.94 -5.51 -4.62
C ASN A 5 -0.13 -4.40 -4.61
N VAL A 6 0.30 -3.16 -4.84
CA VAL A 6 -0.60 -2.01 -4.87
C VAL A 6 -1.52 -2.08 -6.09
N LYS A 7 -2.83 -2.06 -5.83
CA LYS A 7 -3.90 -2.06 -6.82
C LYS A 7 -4.78 -0.84 -6.61
N LYS A 8 -5.11 -0.16 -7.71
CA LYS A 8 -6.13 0.88 -7.70
C LYS A 8 -7.50 0.21 -7.68
N THR A 9 -8.36 0.64 -6.76
CA THR A 9 -9.74 0.18 -6.74
C THR A 9 -10.62 1.03 -7.66
N ALA A 10 -11.88 0.62 -7.83
CA ALA A 10 -12.88 1.44 -8.51
C ALA A 10 -13.29 2.70 -7.72
N TYR A 11 -12.95 2.76 -6.42
CA TYR A 11 -13.22 3.91 -5.58
C TYR A 11 -12.08 4.92 -5.68
N GLU A 12 -12.44 6.19 -5.83
CA GLU A 12 -11.49 7.28 -5.93
C GLU A 12 -10.68 7.39 -4.63
N ASN A 13 -9.35 7.43 -4.75
CA ASN A 13 -8.40 7.56 -3.62
C ASN A 13 -8.39 6.37 -2.63
N VAL A 14 -8.78 5.17 -3.09
CA VAL A 14 -8.63 3.92 -2.32
C VAL A 14 -7.71 2.97 -3.07
N PHE A 15 -6.67 2.50 -2.38
CA PHE A 15 -5.70 1.52 -2.86
C PHE A 15 -5.77 0.25 -2.02
N GLU A 16 -5.80 -0.89 -2.69
CA GLU A 16 -5.57 -2.19 -2.04
C GLU A 16 -4.09 -2.53 -2.13
N CYS A 17 -3.48 -2.91 -1.02
CA CYS A 17 -2.06 -3.26 -0.97
C CYS A 17 -1.80 -4.32 0.08
N GLU A 18 -0.60 -4.87 0.08
CA GLU A 18 -0.10 -5.67 1.20
C GLU A 18 0.91 -4.84 1.99
N TYR A 19 0.72 -4.80 3.31
CA TYR A 19 1.62 -4.15 4.25
C TYR A 19 2.35 -5.20 5.08
N ASN A 20 3.67 -5.03 5.23
CA ASN A 20 4.47 -5.89 6.11
C ASN A 20 4.31 -5.48 7.58
N HIS A 21 3.41 -6.16 8.30
CA HIS A 21 3.21 -5.97 9.73
C HIS A 21 4.32 -6.69 10.53
N PRO A 22 4.95 -6.03 11.52
CA PRO A 22 6.11 -6.59 12.24
C PRO A 22 5.82 -7.91 12.97
N GLN A 23 4.57 -8.13 13.39
CA GLN A 23 4.16 -9.36 14.09
C GLN A 23 3.53 -10.42 13.16
N PHE A 24 2.89 -10.01 12.08
CA PHE A 24 2.02 -10.89 11.28
C PHE A 24 2.56 -11.11 9.86
N GLY A 25 3.67 -10.44 9.50
CA GLY A 25 4.19 -10.42 8.14
C GLY A 25 3.28 -9.65 7.20
N TRP A 26 3.23 -10.09 5.95
CA TRP A 26 2.42 -9.46 4.91
C TRP A 26 0.94 -9.69 5.13
N ILE A 27 0.20 -8.61 5.37
CA ILE A 27 -1.26 -8.62 5.54
C ILE A 27 -1.92 -7.75 4.46
N PRO A 28 -3.10 -8.17 3.95
CA PRO A 28 -3.88 -7.33 3.06
C PRO A 28 -4.38 -6.09 3.80
N PHE A 29 -4.26 -4.92 3.17
CA PHE A 29 -4.67 -3.64 3.72
C PHE A 29 -5.26 -2.73 2.64
N ALA A 30 -6.36 -2.06 2.96
CA ALA A 30 -6.97 -1.03 2.12
C ALA A 30 -6.57 0.35 2.64
N ALA A 31 -5.78 1.08 1.88
CA ALA A 31 -5.28 2.40 2.22
C ALA A 31 -6.10 3.49 1.51
N MET A 32 -6.60 4.46 2.27
CA MET A 32 -7.35 5.59 1.73
C MET A 32 -6.89 6.92 2.32
N ALA A 33 -7.02 8.00 1.55
CA ALA A 33 -6.61 9.34 2.00
C ALA A 33 -7.35 9.80 3.26
N SER A 34 -8.63 9.40 3.38
CA SER A 34 -9.53 9.75 4.47
C SER A 34 -9.61 8.68 5.56
N ASP A 35 -8.60 7.80 5.67
CA ASP A 35 -8.61 6.72 6.65
C ASP A 35 -8.72 7.28 8.07
N CYS A 36 -9.50 6.63 8.94
CA CYS A 36 -9.63 7.06 10.33
C CYS A 36 -8.32 6.79 11.11
N GLU A 37 -7.62 5.72 10.77
CA GLU A 37 -6.35 5.34 11.36
C GLU A 37 -5.20 6.12 10.72
N LYS A 38 -4.21 6.50 11.54
CA LYS A 38 -3.01 7.18 11.01
C LYS A 38 -2.26 6.29 10.02
N LEU A 39 -2.19 4.99 10.32
CA LEU A 39 -1.51 4.01 9.48
C LEU A 39 -2.03 4.07 8.04
N GLY A 40 -3.36 3.96 7.83
CA GLY A 40 -3.94 3.96 6.49
C GLY A 40 -3.63 5.22 5.68
N ARG A 41 -3.61 6.39 6.34
CA ARG A 41 -3.21 7.65 5.70
C ARG A 41 -1.73 7.70 5.34
N ASP A 42 -0.86 7.16 6.20
CA ASP A 42 0.58 7.05 5.90
C ASP A 42 0.80 6.09 4.72
N ILE A 43 0.16 4.92 4.71
CA ILE A 43 0.23 3.94 3.60
C ILE A 43 -0.18 4.63 2.28
N HIS A 44 -1.31 5.33 2.30
CA HIS A 44 -1.83 6.04 1.13
C HIS A 44 -0.83 7.10 0.64
N ALA A 45 -0.26 7.89 1.55
CA ALA A 45 0.74 8.91 1.20
C ALA A 45 2.01 8.30 0.59
N GLU A 46 2.48 7.17 1.12
CA GLU A 46 3.64 6.44 0.59
C GLU A 46 3.36 5.87 -0.81
N ILE A 47 2.16 5.32 -1.02
CA ILE A 47 1.71 4.84 -2.33
C ILE A 47 1.69 5.97 -3.35
N ILE A 48 1.08 7.11 -3.02
CA ILE A 48 1.02 8.29 -3.90
C ILE A 48 2.42 8.84 -4.18
N SER A 49 3.29 8.83 -3.17
CA SER A 49 4.65 9.29 -3.31
C SER A 49 5.56 8.32 -4.05
N GLY A 50 5.14 7.07 -4.27
CA GLY A 50 5.96 5.99 -4.83
C GLY A 50 7.16 5.62 -3.95
N ARG A 51 7.17 6.02 -2.67
CA ARG A 51 8.25 5.73 -1.73
C ARG A 51 7.94 4.42 -1.03
N HIS A 52 8.93 3.52 -1.00
CA HIS A 52 8.85 2.20 -0.35
C HIS A 52 7.79 1.22 -0.89
N ILE A 53 7.30 1.44 -2.12
CA ILE A 53 6.63 0.36 -2.85
C ILE A 53 7.73 -0.61 -3.31
N ILE A 54 7.71 -1.82 -2.74
CA ILE A 54 8.50 -2.92 -3.27
C ILE A 54 7.77 -3.37 -4.53
N ALA A 55 8.17 -2.82 -5.66
CA ALA A 55 7.78 -3.40 -6.94
C ALA A 55 8.37 -4.81 -6.95
N GLU A 56 7.51 -5.83 -7.04
CA GLU A 56 7.99 -7.12 -7.51
C GLU A 56 8.60 -6.83 -8.88
N CYS A 57 9.92 -7.00 -8.95
CA CYS A 57 10.67 -6.94 -10.18
C CYS A 57 9.94 -7.86 -11.16
N ASP A 58 9.38 -7.30 -12.22
CA ASP A 58 9.14 -8.04 -13.45
C ASP A 58 10.43 -7.90 -14.27
N PRO A 59 11.43 -8.81 -14.12
CA PRO A 59 12.55 -8.84 -15.04
C PRO A 59 12.05 -9.49 -16.34
N LYS A 60 11.28 -8.75 -17.12
CA LYS A 60 10.89 -8.94 -18.54
C LYS A 60 9.92 -7.79 -18.86
N GLN A 61 10.22 -6.84 -19.74
CA GLN A 61 10.67 -7.01 -21.13
C GLN A 61 11.42 -5.77 -21.63
#